data_AF-A0A348PEA7-F1
#
_entry.id   AF-A0A348PEA7-F1
#
_cell.length_a   1.000
_cell.length_b   1.000
_cell.length_c   1.000
_cell.angle_alpha   90.00
_cell.angle_beta   90.00
_cell.angle_gamma   90.00
#
_symmetry.space_group_name_H-M   'P 1'
#
loop_
_entity.id
_entity.type
_entity.pdbx_description
1 polymer ?
#
loop_
_entity_poly.entity_id
_entity_poly.type
_entity_poly.pdbx_seq_one_letter_code
_entity_poly.pdbx_strand_id
1 'polypeptide(L)' 'ASSLDVSAVAKKGGNIGAAKEIGKALAERAKQAGVTTVVFDRNGFRYHGRVEAVAEGAREGGLLF' A
#
# COMPACT_ATOMS: atom_id res chain seq x y z
N ALA A 1 0.59 4.32 6.39
CA ALA A 1 0.01 3.04 6.81
C ALA A 1 1.12 2.00 6.79
N SER A 2 1.37 1.30 7.89
CA SER A 2 2.40 0.26 8.00
C SER A 2 1.79 -1.06 8.46
N SER A 3 2.55 -2.16 8.36
CA SER A 3 2.14 -3.48 8.87
C SER A 3 1.89 -3.51 10.38
N LEU A 4 2.33 -2.48 11.13
CA LEU A 4 2.05 -2.29 12.55
C LEU A 4 0.70 -1.57 12.76
N ASP A 5 0.26 -0.75 11.80
CA ASP A 5 -0.98 0.03 11.87
C ASP A 5 -2.20 -0.71 11.31
N VAL A 6 -1.98 -1.76 10.52
CA VAL A 6 -3.06 -2.58 9.94
C VAL A 6 -3.19 -3.85 10.79
N SER A 7 -4.04 -3.78 11.81
CA SER A 7 -4.23 -4.82 12.83
C SER A 7 -4.63 -6.20 12.27
N ALA A 8 -5.25 -6.24 11.08
CA ALA A 8 -5.57 -7.49 10.37
C ALA A 8 -4.32 -8.19 9.77
N VAL A 9 -3.28 -7.43 9.44
CA VAL A 9 -2.07 -7.89 8.72
C VAL A 9 -0.93 -8.29 9.67
N ALA A 10 -1.02 -7.86 10.94
CA ALA A 10 0.04 -7.97 11.94
C ALA A 10 0.57 -9.40 12.20
N LYS A 11 -0.19 -10.46 11.90
CA LYS A 11 0.27 -11.85 12.11
C LYS A 11 1.25 -12.36 11.05
N LYS A 12 1.28 -11.79 9.84
CA LYS A 12 2.19 -12.19 8.73
C LYS A 12 2.53 -11.00 7.83
N GLY A 13 3.03 -9.89 8.41
CA GLY A 13 3.28 -8.63 7.69
C GLY A 13 4.32 -8.68 6.56
N GLY A 14 5.00 -9.81 6.36
CA GLY A 14 6.06 -9.98 5.37
C GLY A 14 5.64 -10.57 4.02
N ASN A 15 4.36 -10.86 3.76
CA ASN A 15 3.91 -11.54 2.53
C ASN A 15 3.23 -10.59 1.52
N ILE A 16 2.94 -11.11 0.33
CA ILE A 16 2.34 -10.34 -0.79
C ILE A 16 0.90 -9.92 -0.48
N GLY A 17 0.10 -10.79 0.17
CA GLY A 17 -1.27 -10.46 0.57
C GLY A 17 -1.34 -9.28 1.54
N ALA A 18 -0.47 -9.29 2.55
CA ALA A 18 -0.26 -8.21 3.50
C ALA A 18 0.08 -6.88 2.80
N ALA A 19 1.00 -6.92 1.84
CA ALA A 19 1.38 -5.74 1.07
C ALA A 19 0.20 -5.12 0.30
N LYS A 20 -0.65 -5.95 -0.30
CA LYS A 20 -1.84 -5.48 -1.02
C LYS A 20 -2.86 -4.81 -0.10
N GLU A 21 -3.12 -5.39 1.07
CA GLU A 21 -4.02 -4.79 2.08
C GLU A 21 -3.48 -3.47 2.63
N ILE A 22 -2.17 -3.37 2.87
CA ILE A 22 -1.52 -2.12 3.30
C ILE A 22 -1.68 -1.04 2.22
N GLY A 23 -1.51 -1.38 0.94
CA GLY A 23 -1.73 -0.47 -0.18
C GLY A 23 -3.16 0.07 -0.23
N LYS A 24 -4.16 -0.81 -0.08
CA LYS A 24 -5.59 -0.40 -0.03
C LYS A 24 -5.89 0.51 1.14
N ALA A 25 -5.44 0.15 2.34
CA ALA A 25 -5.64 0.95 3.55
C ALA A 25 -4.96 2.32 3.44
N LEU A 26 -3.80 2.41 2.76
CA LEU A 26 -3.14 3.68 2.51
C LEU A 26 -3.98 4.57 1.58
N ALA A 27 -4.53 4.00 0.51
CA ALA A 27 -5.36 4.73 -0.44
C ALA A 27 -6.67 5.23 0.16
N GLU A 28 -7.34 4.43 0.99
CA GLU A 28 -8.54 4.86 1.70
C GLU A 28 -8.25 6.06 2.62
N ARG A 29 -7.15 6.01 3.37
CA ARG A 29 -6.71 7.14 4.23
C ARG A 29 -6.34 8.37 3.41
N ALA A 30 -5.65 8.18 2.29
CA ALA A 30 -5.28 9.29 1.42
C ALA A 30 -6.51 9.95 0.78
N LYS A 31 -7.50 9.16 0.34
CA LYS A 31 -8.80 9.67 -0.13
C LYS A 31 -9.55 10.44 0.95
N GLN A 32 -9.57 9.94 2.19
CA GLN A 32 -10.15 10.66 3.33
C GLN A 32 -9.45 12.00 3.60
N ALA A 33 -8.14 12.05 3.37
CA ALA A 33 -7.34 13.27 3.46
C ALA A 33 -7.44 14.17 2.21
N GLY A 34 -8.24 13.80 1.19
CA GLY A 34 -8.40 14.57 -0.06
C GLY A 34 -7.21 14.47 -1.02
N VAL A 35 -6.30 13.52 -0.82
CA VAL A 35 -5.11 13.33 -1.66
C VAL A 35 -5.40 12.25 -2.71
N THR A 36 -5.40 12.65 -3.98
CA THR A 36 -5.73 11.77 -5.12
C THR A 36 -4.52 11.42 -5.98
N THR A 37 -3.58 12.36 -6.14
CA THR A 37 -2.39 12.18 -6.99
C THR A 37 -1.15 12.16 -6.12
N VAL A 38 -0.35 11.10 -6.25
CA VAL A 38 0.90 10.92 -5.49
C VAL A 38 1.99 10.37 -6.40
N VAL A 39 3.21 10.24 -5.88
CA VAL A 39 4.30 9.52 -6.56
C VAL A 39 4.65 8.32 -5.71
N PHE A 40 4.75 7.14 -6.32
CA PHE A 40 5.16 5.94 -5.61
C PHE A 40 6.69 5.81 -5.59
N ASP A 41 7.27 6.09 -4.43
CA ASP A 41 8.70 5.90 -4.21
C ASP A 41 9.01 4.47 -3.75
N ARG A 42 9.80 3.77 -4.56
CA ARG A 42 10.28 2.40 -4.31
C ARG A 42 11.54 2.35 -3.46
N ASN A 43 12.14 3.49 -3.11
CA ASN A 43 13.29 3.63 -2.21
C ASN A 43 14.44 2.63 -2.49
N GLY A 44 14.78 2.43 -3.77
CA GLY A 44 15.84 1.52 -4.21
C GLY A 44 15.48 0.02 -4.27
N PHE A 45 14.28 -0.38 -3.86
CA PHE A 45 13.82 -1.77 -4.00
C PHE A 45 13.38 -2.08 -5.43
N ARG A 46 13.55 -3.33 -5.85
CA ARG A 46 13.04 -3.80 -7.15
C ARG A 46 11.51 -3.72 -7.13
N TYR A 47 10.93 -3.19 -8.20
CA TYR A 47 9.48 -3.20 -8.40
C TYR A 47 9.05 -4.63 -8.75
N HIS A 48 8.87 -5.44 -7.71
CA HIS A 48 8.50 -6.84 -7.82
C HIS A 48 7.92 -7.34 -6.49
N GLY A 49 7.04 -8.32 -6.56
CA GLY A 49 6.52 -9.04 -5.40
C GLY A 49 5.77 -8.10 -4.46
N ARG A 50 6.35 -7.83 -3.29
CA ARG A 50 5.69 -7.00 -2.26
C ARG A 50 5.56 -5.53 -2.68
N VAL A 51 6.60 -4.97 -3.30
CA VAL A 51 6.58 -3.54 -3.71
C VAL A 51 5.51 -3.32 -4.77
N GLU A 52 5.42 -4.24 -5.71
CA GLU A 52 4.39 -4.27 -6.74
C GLU A 52 2.98 -4.44 -6.12
N ALA A 53 2.82 -5.36 -5.17
CA ALA A 53 1.53 -5.57 -4.50
C ALA A 53 1.05 -4.36 -3.67
N VAL A 54 1.96 -3.62 -3.02
CA VAL A 54 1.59 -2.34 -2.36
C VAL A 54 1.08 -1.34 -3.40
N ALA A 55 1.80 -1.19 -4.53
CA ALA A 55 1.42 -0.27 -5.58
C ALA A 55 0.06 -0.64 -6.20
N GLU A 56 -0.16 -1.92 -6.49
CA GLU A 56 -1.43 -2.42 -7.02
C GLU A 56 -2.58 -2.20 -6.03
N GLY A 57 -2.38 -2.52 -4.74
CA GLY A 57 -3.38 -2.27 -3.70
C GLY A 57 -3.74 -0.79 -3.55
N ALA A 58 -2.75 0.10 -3.64
CA ALA A 58 -2.98 1.54 -3.57
C ALA A 58 -3.68 2.09 -4.82
N ARG A 59 -3.38 1.56 -6.02
CA ARG A 59 -4.11 1.89 -7.26
C ARG A 59 -5.55 1.40 -7.25
N GLU A 60 -5.81 0.16 -6.80
CA GLU A 60 -7.17 -0.35 -6.60
C GLU A 60 -7.95 0.51 -5.60
N GLY A 61 -7.26 0.99 -4.56
CA GLY A 61 -7.83 1.92 -3.60
C GLY A 61 -8.05 3.33 -4.15
N GLY A 62 -7.69 3.61 -5.42
CA GLY A 62 -8.00 4.82 -6.18
C GLY A 62 -7.05 5.99 -5.97
N LEU A 63 -5.82 5.73 -5.53
CA LEU A 63 -4.71 6.67 -5.68
C LEU A 63 -4.18 6.63 -7.12
N LEU A 64 -3.88 7.80 -7.68
CA LEU A 64 -3.31 7.95 -9.02
C LEU A 64 -1.80 8.22 -8.91
N PHE A 65 -0.99 7.30 -9.43
CA PHE A 65 0.49 7.37 -9.48
C PHE A 65 1.11 6.31 -10.40
#